data_AF-A0A8T3MM09-F1
#
_entry.id   AF-A0A8T3MM09-F1
#
_cell.length_a   1.000
_cell.length_b   1.000
_cell.length_c   1.000
_cell.angle_alpha   90.00
_cell.angle_beta   90.00
_cell.angle_gamma   90.00
#
_symmetry.space_group_name_H-M   'P 1'
#
loop_
_entity.id
_entity.type
_entity.pdbx_description
1 polymer ?
#
loop_
_entity_poly.entity_id
_entity_poly.type
_entity_poly.pdbx_seq_one_letter_code
_entity_poly.pdbx_strand_id
1 'polypeptide(L)'
;MKDLQPTGFDEFDRLAELVRRTRQLLDVVVGEGALPVGGADFLAEWTLPYLEGVQTGFYGWLRADTAGLDELRYLLLQVGVNRVEPPRDQAERRAAVAEELTEARTRASKAASSPRLRGVDPWDLATLAHARLVLAFLPRVPQEQVRYPAGRRTYADIAVPRGPAELAGRIVELEQQLWRMATGRRAAPLDPAFRRTYGFFDAAERLGRGALGPH
;
A
#
# COMPACT_ATOMS: atom_id res chain seq x y z
N MET A 1 -18.26 23.88 7.96
CA MET A 1 -17.84 23.21 6.71
C MET A 1 -16.94 24.18 5.97
N LYS A 2 -15.63 23.90 5.90
CA LYS A 2 -14.71 24.64 5.03
C LYS A 2 -14.47 23.69 3.86
N ASP A 3 -15.16 23.92 2.75
CA ASP A 3 -14.91 23.21 1.51
C ASP A 3 -13.46 23.50 1.10
N LEU A 4 -12.68 22.45 0.87
CA LEU A 4 -11.34 22.57 0.30
C LEU A 4 -11.52 23.25 -1.06
N GLN A 5 -10.93 24.43 -1.24
CA GLN A 5 -10.95 25.06 -2.56
C GLN A 5 -10.19 24.15 -3.53
N PRO A 6 -10.73 23.88 -4.73
CA PRO A 6 -10.08 23.02 -5.69
C PRO A 6 -8.71 23.60 -6.05
N THR A 7 -7.68 22.76 -6.00
CA THR A 7 -6.28 23.14 -6.27
C THR A 7 -6.03 23.48 -7.74
N GLY A 8 -7.02 23.27 -8.61
CA GLY A 8 -6.91 23.41 -10.07
C GLY A 8 -6.32 22.16 -10.75
N PHE A 9 -6.01 21.12 -9.97
CA PHE A 9 -5.53 19.82 -10.43
C PHE A 9 -6.44 18.73 -9.89
N ASP A 10 -7.34 18.23 -10.73
CA ASP A 10 -8.39 17.28 -10.38
C ASP A 10 -7.86 16.03 -9.66
N GLU A 11 -6.64 15.57 -9.99
CA GLU A 11 -6.05 14.37 -9.40
C GLU A 11 -5.64 14.56 -7.93
N PHE A 12 -5.15 15.74 -7.55
CA PHE A 12 -4.79 16.04 -6.15
C PHE A 12 -6.04 16.24 -5.29
N ASP A 13 -7.07 16.89 -5.83
CA ASP A 13 -8.34 17.07 -5.14
C ASP A 13 -9.04 15.71 -4.93
N ARG A 14 -9.00 14.82 -5.94
CA ARG A 14 -9.45 13.42 -5.80
C ARG A 14 -8.66 12.65 -4.76
N LEU A 15 -7.35 12.81 -4.69
CA LEU A 15 -6.51 12.16 -3.69
C LEU A 15 -6.83 12.65 -2.28
N ALA A 16 -7.00 13.96 -2.09
CA ALA A 16 -7.38 14.53 -0.80
C ALA A 16 -8.74 14.02 -0.33
N GLU A 17 -9.73 13.94 -1.24
CA GLU A 17 -11.05 13.40 -0.95
C GLU A 17 -11.01 11.90 -0.64
N LEU A 18 -10.23 11.12 -1.41
CA LEU A 18 -10.01 9.70 -1.17
C LEU A 18 -9.48 9.48 0.24
N VAL A 19 -8.38 10.12 0.59
CA VAL A 19 -7.73 9.99 1.91
C VAL A 19 -8.70 10.35 3.03
N ARG A 20 -9.43 11.47 2.87
CA ARG A 20 -10.42 11.94 3.85
C ARG A 20 -11.54 10.93 4.03
N ARG A 21 -12.11 10.40 2.94
CA ARG A 21 -13.17 9.38 3.00
C ARG A 21 -12.67 8.08 3.61
N THR A 22 -11.50 7.59 3.22
CA THR A 22 -10.92 6.38 3.81
C THR A 22 -10.75 6.54 5.31
N ARG A 23 -10.17 7.63 5.81
CA ARG A 23 -10.05 7.88 7.25
C ARG A 23 -11.42 7.94 7.96
N GLN A 24 -12.45 8.45 7.28
CA GLN A 24 -13.85 8.44 7.76
C GLN A 24 -14.41 7.04 7.93
N LEU A 25 -14.16 6.16 6.96
CA LEU A 25 -14.53 4.75 7.08
C LEU A 25 -13.78 4.08 8.23
N LEU A 26 -12.49 4.40 8.41
CA LEU A 26 -11.71 3.86 9.53
C LEU A 26 -12.26 4.32 10.89
N ASP A 27 -12.70 5.57 11.03
CA ASP A 27 -13.35 6.06 12.26
C ASP A 27 -14.61 5.25 12.60
N VAL A 28 -15.45 4.98 11.59
CA VAL A 28 -16.65 4.15 11.77
C VAL A 28 -16.27 2.74 12.18
N VAL A 29 -15.25 2.14 11.54
CA VAL A 29 -14.76 0.80 11.92
C VAL A 29 -14.26 0.79 13.36
N VAL A 30 -13.61 1.85 13.84
CA VAL A 30 -13.14 1.89 15.23
C VAL A 30 -14.30 2.06 16.21
N GLY A 31 -15.29 2.90 15.89
CA GLY A 31 -16.42 3.21 16.76
C GLY A 31 -17.49 2.12 16.78
N GLU A 32 -17.85 1.59 15.62
CA GLU A 32 -18.97 0.66 15.41
C GLU A 32 -18.51 -0.78 15.15
N GLY A 33 -17.21 -0.99 14.89
CA GLY A 33 -16.62 -2.32 14.69
C GLY A 33 -16.83 -2.90 13.29
N ALA A 34 -17.49 -2.20 12.39
CA ALA A 34 -17.77 -2.63 11.01
C ALA A 34 -17.81 -1.44 10.05
N LEU A 35 -17.69 -1.72 8.75
CA LEU A 35 -17.90 -0.71 7.72
C LEU A 35 -19.40 -0.37 7.58
N PRO A 36 -19.75 0.90 7.30
CA PRO A 36 -21.11 1.26 6.94
C PRO A 36 -21.47 0.70 5.56
N VAL A 37 -22.77 0.70 5.23
CA VAL A 37 -23.27 0.29 3.91
C VAL A 37 -22.56 1.09 2.81
N GLY A 38 -22.06 0.40 1.78
CA GLY A 38 -21.26 1.00 0.68
C GLY A 38 -19.81 1.33 1.03
N GLY A 39 -19.39 1.16 2.29
CA GLY A 39 -18.01 1.39 2.71
C GLY A 39 -17.02 0.39 2.09
N ALA A 40 -17.42 -0.88 1.96
CA ALA A 40 -16.61 -1.91 1.32
C ALA A 40 -16.41 -1.61 -0.18
N ASP A 41 -17.47 -1.21 -0.88
CA ASP A 41 -17.42 -0.83 -2.30
C ASP A 41 -16.50 0.37 -2.50
N PHE A 42 -16.58 1.38 -1.63
CA PHE A 42 -15.68 2.53 -1.69
C PHE A 42 -14.20 2.14 -1.51
N LEU A 43 -13.90 1.25 -0.55
CA LEU A 43 -12.52 0.77 -0.37
C LEU A 43 -12.04 0.03 -1.62
N ALA A 44 -12.88 -0.82 -2.20
CA ALA A 44 -12.56 -1.62 -3.39
C ALA A 44 -12.39 -0.78 -4.65
N GLU A 45 -13.25 0.19 -4.89
CA GLU A 45 -13.25 1.00 -6.11
C GLU A 45 -12.20 2.12 -6.09
N TRP A 46 -11.85 2.64 -4.91
CA TRP A 46 -11.04 3.87 -4.82
C TRP A 46 -9.76 3.67 -4.00
N THR A 47 -9.88 3.15 -2.78
CA THR A 47 -8.74 3.14 -1.85
C THR A 47 -7.71 2.07 -2.19
N LEU A 48 -8.16 0.86 -2.53
CA LEU A 48 -7.29 -0.24 -2.95
C LEU A 48 -6.56 0.09 -4.26
N PRO A 49 -7.21 0.61 -5.32
CA PRO A 49 -6.52 1.07 -6.52
C PRO A 49 -5.46 2.14 -6.27
N TYR A 50 -5.67 3.05 -5.31
CA TYR A 50 -4.61 3.97 -4.90
C TYR A 50 -3.37 3.24 -4.35
N LEU A 51 -3.54 2.23 -3.50
CA LEU A 51 -2.42 1.44 -2.99
C LEU A 51 -1.77 0.57 -4.08
N GLU A 52 -2.54 0.08 -5.05
CA GLU A 52 -2.01 -0.59 -6.24
C GLU A 52 -1.15 0.36 -7.09
N GLY A 53 -1.55 1.63 -7.21
CA GLY A 53 -0.74 2.69 -7.83
C GLY A 53 0.57 2.95 -7.09
N VAL A 54 0.51 3.05 -5.75
CA VAL A 54 1.71 3.16 -4.89
C VAL A 54 2.64 1.97 -5.10
N GLN A 55 2.09 0.75 -5.17
CA GLN A 55 2.86 -0.47 -5.37
C GLN A 55 3.48 -0.52 -6.77
N THR A 56 2.72 -0.14 -7.80
CA THR A 56 3.19 -0.06 -9.19
C THR A 56 4.32 0.96 -9.32
N GLY A 57 4.13 2.14 -8.71
CA GLY A 57 5.14 3.18 -8.62
C GLY A 57 6.38 2.70 -7.88
N PHE A 58 6.22 1.96 -6.78
CA PHE A 58 7.34 1.37 -6.02
C PHE A 58 8.17 0.42 -6.88
N TYR A 59 7.53 -0.50 -7.61
CA TYR A 59 8.25 -1.39 -8.52
C TYR A 59 8.88 -0.64 -9.69
N GLY A 60 8.23 0.40 -10.17
CA GLY A 60 8.77 1.33 -11.16
C GLY A 60 10.06 2.02 -10.69
N TRP A 61 9.99 2.62 -9.50
CA TRP A 61 11.10 3.26 -8.82
C TRP A 61 12.24 2.28 -8.55
N LEU A 62 11.95 1.09 -8.01
CA LEU A 62 12.95 0.05 -7.81
C LEU A 62 13.66 -0.30 -9.11
N ARG A 63 12.93 -0.53 -10.21
CA ARG A 63 13.57 -0.83 -11.50
C ARG A 63 14.48 0.30 -12.00
N ALA A 64 14.17 1.55 -11.66
CA ALA A 64 14.98 2.71 -12.02
C ALA A 64 16.18 2.91 -11.06
N ASP A 65 16.04 2.55 -9.79
CA ASP A 65 17.04 2.69 -8.72
C ASP A 65 18.01 1.50 -8.63
N THR A 66 17.53 0.29 -8.93
CA THR A 66 18.31 -0.97 -8.90
C THR A 66 19.12 -1.18 -10.16
N ALA A 67 20.27 -0.53 -10.20
CA ALA A 67 21.46 -1.12 -10.80
C ALA A 67 22.31 -1.90 -9.74
N GLY A 68 21.68 -2.46 -8.69
CA GLY A 68 22.36 -3.18 -7.60
C GLY A 68 21.81 -4.60 -7.34
N LEU A 69 22.70 -5.61 -7.38
CA LEU A 69 22.39 -7.05 -7.48
C LEU A 69 21.89 -7.71 -6.18
N ASP A 70 22.34 -7.25 -5.01
CA ASP A 70 22.09 -7.94 -3.73
C ASP A 70 20.67 -7.74 -3.20
N GLU A 71 20.07 -6.58 -3.48
CA GLU A 71 18.70 -6.27 -3.07
C GLU A 71 17.66 -6.97 -3.97
N LEU A 72 17.96 -7.15 -5.26
CA LEU A 72 17.18 -7.98 -6.17
C LEU A 72 17.14 -9.45 -5.72
N ARG A 73 18.26 -9.96 -5.19
CA ARG A 73 18.34 -11.31 -4.62
C ARG A 73 17.44 -11.45 -3.39
N TYR A 74 17.42 -10.45 -2.50
CA TYR A 74 16.54 -10.47 -1.32
C TYR A 74 15.05 -10.45 -1.70
N LEU A 75 14.66 -9.61 -2.66
CA LEU A 75 13.27 -9.54 -3.14
C LEU A 75 12.82 -10.82 -3.86
N LEU A 76 13.69 -11.43 -4.68
CA LEU A 76 13.44 -12.74 -5.28
C LEU A 76 13.29 -13.86 -4.23
N LEU A 77 14.12 -13.84 -3.20
CA LEU A 77 14.01 -14.80 -2.08
C LEU A 77 12.69 -14.63 -1.32
N GLN A 78 12.22 -13.41 -1.09
CA GLN A 78 10.92 -13.16 -0.43
C GLN A 78 9.72 -13.62 -1.28
N VAL A 79 9.80 -13.53 -2.60
CA VAL A 79 8.76 -14.05 -3.51
C VAL A 79 8.81 -15.58 -3.59
N GLY A 80 10.01 -16.19 -3.55
CA GLY A 80 10.20 -17.65 -3.55
C GLY A 80 9.77 -18.34 -2.25
N VAL A 81 10.04 -17.72 -1.10
CA VAL A 81 9.66 -18.25 0.23
C VAL A 81 8.13 -18.25 0.43
N ASN A 82 7.40 -17.39 -0.26
CA ASN A 82 5.93 -17.37 -0.21
C ASN A 82 5.25 -18.33 -1.21
N ARG A 83 6.00 -19.09 -2.03
CA ARG A 83 5.38 -19.87 -3.12
C ARG A 83 5.74 -21.35 -3.23
N VAL A 84 6.66 -21.93 -2.45
CA VAL A 84 7.01 -23.34 -2.66
C VAL A 84 7.23 -24.07 -1.34
N GLU A 85 6.35 -25.02 -1.01
CA GLU A 85 6.72 -26.16 -0.15
C GLU A 85 7.56 -27.15 -0.98
N PRO A 86 8.63 -27.74 -0.42
CA PRO A 86 9.49 -28.65 -1.18
C PRO A 86 8.74 -29.94 -1.56
N PRO A 87 8.96 -30.46 -2.80
CA PRO A 87 8.29 -31.66 -3.27
C PRO A 87 8.70 -32.87 -2.44
N ARG A 88 7.71 -33.54 -1.86
CA ARG A 88 7.87 -34.60 -0.85
C ARG A 88 8.07 -35.97 -1.48
N ASP A 89 7.69 -36.16 -2.75
CA ASP A 89 7.77 -37.46 -3.42
C ASP A 89 8.42 -37.42 -4.82
N GLN A 90 8.50 -38.59 -5.45
CA GLN A 90 9.12 -38.74 -6.76
C GLN A 90 8.21 -38.28 -7.91
N ALA A 91 6.89 -38.17 -7.69
CA ALA A 91 5.93 -37.72 -8.67
C ALA A 91 5.94 -36.18 -8.77
N GLU A 92 6.00 -35.49 -7.65
CA GLU A 92 6.14 -34.04 -7.58
C GLU A 92 7.47 -33.56 -8.16
N ARG A 93 8.56 -34.32 -7.98
CA ARG A 93 9.85 -34.02 -8.64
C ARG A 93 9.78 -34.12 -10.16
N ARG A 94 9.00 -35.07 -10.69
CA ARG A 94 8.79 -35.18 -12.15
C ARG A 94 7.86 -34.08 -12.66
N ALA A 95 6.85 -33.69 -11.87
CA ALA A 95 5.96 -32.58 -12.19
C ALA A 95 6.73 -31.24 -12.23
N ALA A 96 7.61 -30.98 -11.26
CA ALA A 96 8.45 -29.78 -11.21
C ALA A 96 9.39 -29.66 -12.43
N VAL A 97 10.03 -30.77 -12.85
CA VAL A 97 10.87 -30.80 -14.06
C VAL A 97 10.04 -30.57 -15.33
N ALA A 98 8.81 -31.08 -15.39
CA ALA A 98 7.90 -30.86 -16.51
C ALA A 98 7.39 -29.40 -16.56
N GLU A 99 7.12 -28.80 -15.41
CA GLU A 99 6.79 -27.37 -15.28
C GLU A 99 7.95 -26.49 -15.72
N GLU A 100 9.18 -26.79 -15.29
CA GLU A 100 10.39 -26.04 -15.65
C GLU A 100 10.66 -26.05 -17.17
N LEU A 101 10.45 -27.19 -17.83
CA LEU A 101 10.53 -27.32 -19.29
C LEU A 101 9.42 -26.55 -20.02
N THR A 102 8.22 -26.52 -19.44
CA THR A 102 7.07 -25.78 -20.00
C THR A 102 7.26 -24.27 -19.82
N GLU A 103 7.78 -23.84 -18.69
CA GLU A 103 8.16 -22.46 -18.43
C GLU A 103 9.30 -21.99 -19.32
N ALA A 104 10.30 -22.83 -19.59
CA ALA A 104 11.39 -22.53 -20.51
C ALA A 104 10.88 -22.30 -21.95
N ARG A 105 9.93 -23.14 -22.41
CA ARG A 105 9.24 -22.94 -23.69
C ARG A 105 8.37 -21.68 -23.70
N THR A 106 7.68 -21.40 -22.61
CA THR A 106 6.85 -20.19 -22.47
C THR A 106 7.72 -18.92 -22.42
N ARG A 107 8.90 -18.97 -21.81
CA ARG A 107 9.92 -17.89 -21.80
C ARG A 107 10.46 -17.63 -23.20
N ALA A 108 10.77 -18.69 -23.96
CA ALA A 108 11.23 -18.56 -25.35
C ALA A 108 10.13 -17.96 -26.26
N SER A 109 8.87 -18.33 -26.06
CA SER A 109 7.71 -17.74 -26.77
C SER A 109 7.43 -16.30 -26.36
N LYS A 110 7.59 -15.95 -25.06
CA LYS A 110 7.46 -14.59 -24.53
C LYS A 110 8.65 -13.68 -24.85
N ALA A 111 9.79 -14.18 -25.32
CA ALA A 111 10.87 -13.33 -25.83
C ALA A 111 10.47 -12.61 -27.13
N ALA A 112 9.65 -13.25 -27.98
CA ALA A 112 9.05 -12.64 -29.18
C ALA A 112 7.81 -11.77 -28.87
N SER A 113 7.20 -11.97 -27.70
CA SER A 113 6.13 -11.14 -27.14
C SER A 113 6.61 -10.58 -25.79
N SER A 114 7.73 -9.85 -25.83
CA SER A 114 8.16 -9.10 -24.65
C SER A 114 6.97 -8.22 -24.27
N PRO A 115 6.43 -8.30 -23.04
CA PRO A 115 5.40 -7.36 -22.64
C PRO A 115 6.02 -5.99 -22.87
N ARG A 116 5.41 -5.20 -23.77
CA ARG A 116 5.77 -3.79 -23.95
C ARG A 116 5.95 -3.26 -22.55
N LEU A 117 7.15 -2.76 -22.24
CA LEU A 117 7.45 -2.08 -20.98
C LEU A 117 6.23 -1.21 -20.67
N ARG A 118 5.37 -1.64 -19.74
CA ARG A 118 4.30 -0.74 -19.28
C ARG A 118 5.09 0.35 -18.61
N GLY A 119 5.20 1.49 -19.29
CA GLY A 119 5.71 2.70 -18.67
C GLY A 119 4.94 2.85 -17.37
N VAL A 120 5.68 3.03 -16.29
CA VAL A 120 5.07 3.43 -15.02
C VAL A 120 4.34 4.73 -15.32
N ASP A 121 3.05 4.80 -15.02
CA ASP A 121 2.31 6.03 -15.23
C ASP A 121 2.95 7.11 -14.33
N PRO A 122 3.20 8.34 -14.80
CA PRO A 122 3.67 9.43 -13.94
C PRO A 122 2.87 9.56 -12.63
N TRP A 123 1.59 9.22 -12.65
CA TRP A 123 0.73 9.21 -11.47
C TRP A 123 1.08 8.10 -10.47
N ASP A 124 1.56 6.93 -10.91
CA ASP A 124 2.03 5.86 -10.02
C ASP A 124 3.28 6.30 -9.24
N LEU A 125 4.17 7.06 -9.87
CA LEU A 125 5.34 7.66 -9.19
C LEU A 125 4.90 8.75 -8.20
N ALA A 126 3.92 9.57 -8.57
CA ALA A 126 3.38 10.62 -7.70
C ALA A 126 2.69 10.02 -6.47
N THR A 127 1.89 8.97 -6.62
CA THR A 127 1.24 8.25 -5.52
C THR A 127 2.26 7.58 -4.60
N LEU A 128 3.32 6.96 -5.15
CA LEU A 128 4.45 6.47 -4.36
C LEU A 128 5.12 7.60 -3.55
N ALA A 129 5.42 8.73 -4.19
CA ALA A 129 6.05 9.87 -3.53
C ALA A 129 5.18 10.40 -2.39
N HIS A 130 3.87 10.49 -2.62
CA HIS A 130 2.89 10.85 -1.60
C HIS A 130 2.91 9.85 -0.43
N ALA A 131 2.85 8.54 -0.69
CA ALA A 131 2.90 7.53 0.36
C ALA A 131 4.18 7.61 1.20
N ARG A 132 5.34 7.83 0.56
CA ARG A 132 6.63 8.03 1.27
C ARG A 132 6.62 9.28 2.14
N LEU A 133 6.07 10.38 1.62
CA LEU A 133 5.94 11.63 2.37
C LEU A 133 5.03 11.46 3.59
N VAL A 134 3.89 10.80 3.43
CA VAL A 134 2.97 10.46 4.53
C VAL A 134 3.66 9.63 5.60
N LEU A 135 4.39 8.58 5.21
CA LEU A 135 5.11 7.72 6.16
C LEU A 135 6.23 8.45 6.89
N ALA A 136 6.89 9.42 6.24
CA ALA A 136 7.87 10.29 6.88
C ALA A 136 7.21 11.30 7.82
N PHE A 137 6.02 11.81 7.47
CA PHE A 137 5.28 12.78 8.27
C PHE A 137 4.62 12.14 9.50
N LEU A 138 4.17 10.89 9.39
CA LEU A 138 3.41 10.15 10.40
C LEU A 138 3.95 10.30 11.84
N PRO A 139 5.23 10.00 12.16
CA PRO A 139 5.73 10.11 13.53
C PRO A 139 5.86 11.54 14.05
N ARG A 140 5.71 12.54 13.17
CA ARG A 140 5.80 13.97 13.49
C ARG A 140 4.44 14.61 13.75
N VAL A 141 3.34 13.86 13.62
CA VAL A 141 2.00 14.37 13.93
C VAL A 141 1.93 14.74 15.42
N PRO A 142 1.57 15.99 15.77
CA PRO A 142 1.46 16.42 17.16
C PRO A 142 0.43 15.60 17.94
N GLN A 143 0.65 15.42 19.24
CA GLN A 143 -0.15 14.52 20.08
C GLN A 143 -1.63 14.95 20.14
N GLU A 144 -1.87 16.25 20.25
CA GLU A 144 -3.19 16.89 20.26
C GLU A 144 -3.93 16.76 18.92
N GLN A 145 -3.21 16.36 17.88
CA GLN A 145 -3.73 16.15 16.54
C GLN A 145 -3.96 14.66 16.23
N VAL A 146 -3.52 13.71 17.05
CA VAL A 146 -3.74 12.29 16.76
C VAL A 146 -5.21 11.94 16.95
N ARG A 147 -5.87 11.41 15.89
CA ARG A 147 -7.30 11.03 15.95
C ARG A 147 -7.55 9.59 16.39
N TYR A 148 -6.53 8.72 16.34
CA TYR A 148 -6.71 7.33 16.72
C TYR A 148 -7.23 7.19 18.16
N PRO A 149 -8.40 6.55 18.38
CA PRO A 149 -9.09 6.66 19.66
C PRO A 149 -8.62 5.65 20.72
N ALA A 150 -7.84 4.63 20.34
CA ALA A 150 -7.43 3.54 21.22
C ALA A 150 -5.92 3.57 21.55
N GLY A 151 -5.57 3.21 22.79
CA GLY A 151 -4.17 3.09 23.20
C GLY A 151 -3.41 4.43 23.25
N ARG A 152 -2.20 4.47 22.68
CA ARG A 152 -1.31 5.64 22.73
C ARG A 152 -1.76 6.71 21.73
N ARG A 153 -2.07 7.91 22.21
CA ARG A 153 -2.41 9.11 21.40
C ARG A 153 -1.18 9.75 20.76
N THR A 154 -0.27 8.97 20.20
CA THR A 154 0.89 9.45 19.44
C THR A 154 1.09 8.53 18.25
N TYR A 155 1.82 8.95 17.23
CA TYR A 155 2.34 8.05 16.19
C TYR A 155 3.88 7.99 16.20
N ALA A 156 4.54 8.63 17.18
CA ALA A 156 6.00 8.73 17.24
C ALA A 156 6.72 7.38 17.36
N ASP A 157 6.03 6.34 17.83
CA ASP A 157 6.51 4.96 17.91
C ASP A 157 6.40 4.20 16.57
N ILE A 158 5.70 4.74 15.58
CA ILE A 158 5.60 4.14 14.25
C ILE A 158 6.84 4.53 13.44
N ALA A 159 7.75 3.57 13.26
CA ALA A 159 9.00 3.79 12.55
C ALA A 159 8.77 4.12 11.07
N VAL A 160 9.49 5.13 10.58
CA VAL A 160 9.62 5.46 9.15
C VAL A 160 10.40 4.33 8.47
N PRO A 161 9.92 3.78 7.33
CA PRO A 161 10.67 2.80 6.57
C PRO A 161 12.04 3.35 6.14
N ARG A 162 13.11 2.62 6.47
CA ARG A 162 14.50 3.05 6.22
C ARG A 162 15.05 2.65 4.86
N GLY A 163 14.38 1.74 4.17
CA GLY A 163 14.79 1.23 2.87
C GLY A 163 13.66 0.53 2.12
N PRO A 164 13.93 0.06 0.90
CA PRO A 164 12.91 -0.51 0.03
C PRO A 164 12.18 -1.71 0.62
N ALA A 165 12.89 -2.61 1.30
CA ALA A 165 12.28 -3.78 1.95
C ALA A 165 11.24 -3.41 3.02
N GLU A 166 11.57 -2.45 3.89
CA GLU A 166 10.64 -1.97 4.92
C GLU A 166 9.46 -1.21 4.29
N LEU A 167 9.69 -0.46 3.22
CA LEU A 167 8.65 0.26 2.49
C LEU A 167 7.68 -0.73 1.82
N ALA A 168 8.18 -1.77 1.17
CA ALA A 168 7.38 -2.84 0.59
C ALA A 168 6.51 -3.52 1.66
N GLY A 169 7.11 -3.87 2.81
CA GLY A 169 6.38 -4.44 3.93
C GLY A 169 5.26 -3.53 4.45
N ARG A 170 5.49 -2.20 4.47
CA ARG A 170 4.48 -1.24 4.88
C ARG A 170 3.35 -1.11 3.86
N ILE A 171 3.64 -1.11 2.56
CA ILE A 171 2.61 -1.05 1.50
C ILE A 171 1.69 -2.28 1.60
N VAL A 172 2.28 -3.48 1.69
CA VAL A 172 1.53 -4.74 1.83
C VAL A 172 0.69 -4.76 3.11
N GLU A 173 1.22 -4.25 4.24
CA GLU A 173 0.46 -4.15 5.48
C GLU A 173 -0.80 -3.28 5.33
N LEU A 174 -0.67 -2.10 4.70
CA LEU A 174 -1.80 -1.20 4.46
C LEU A 174 -2.87 -1.89 3.60
N GLU A 175 -2.45 -2.50 2.50
CA GLU A 175 -3.33 -3.19 1.56
C GLU A 175 -4.08 -4.34 2.25
N GLN A 176 -3.37 -5.20 2.99
CA GLN A 176 -3.98 -6.32 3.70
C GLN A 176 -5.00 -5.87 4.75
N GLN A 177 -4.72 -4.78 5.47
CA GLN A 177 -5.65 -4.27 6.47
C GLN A 177 -6.92 -3.74 5.81
N LEU A 178 -6.80 -2.98 4.72
CA LEU A 178 -7.96 -2.52 3.93
C LEU A 178 -8.77 -3.69 3.37
N TRP A 179 -8.13 -4.72 2.81
CA TRP A 179 -8.80 -5.92 2.31
C TRP A 179 -9.55 -6.68 3.40
N ARG A 180 -8.97 -6.83 4.60
CA ARG A 180 -9.67 -7.45 5.74
C ARG A 180 -10.95 -6.70 6.09
N MET A 181 -10.91 -5.37 6.09
CA MET A 181 -12.10 -4.57 6.35
C MET A 181 -13.13 -4.68 5.23
N ALA A 182 -12.70 -4.58 3.97
CA ALA A 182 -13.59 -4.69 2.81
C ALA A 182 -14.30 -6.06 2.76
N THR A 183 -13.65 -7.12 3.24
CA THR A 183 -14.23 -8.48 3.34
C THR A 183 -15.03 -8.72 4.63
N GLY A 184 -15.32 -7.67 5.41
CA GLY A 184 -16.17 -7.73 6.59
C GLY A 184 -15.50 -8.36 7.82
N ARG A 185 -14.17 -8.54 7.82
CA ARG A 185 -13.48 -8.98 9.03
C ARG A 185 -13.41 -7.82 10.03
N ARG A 186 -13.83 -8.08 11.26
CA ARG A 186 -13.71 -7.09 12.35
C ARG A 186 -12.25 -6.70 12.54
N ALA A 187 -11.98 -5.40 12.48
CA ALA A 187 -10.72 -4.86 12.95
C ALA A 187 -10.67 -5.00 14.47
N ALA A 188 -9.57 -5.47 15.02
CA ALA A 188 -9.33 -5.38 16.45
C ALA A 188 -8.76 -3.97 16.74
N PRO A 189 -9.43 -3.11 17.55
CA PRO A 189 -8.96 -1.74 17.81
C PRO A 189 -7.60 -1.65 18.52
N LEU A 190 -7.08 -2.76 19.01
CA LEU A 190 -5.75 -2.87 19.60
C LEU A 190 -4.73 -3.53 18.67
N ASP A 191 -5.11 -3.93 17.44
CA ASP A 191 -4.18 -4.44 16.44
C ASP A 191 -3.19 -3.33 16.04
N PRO A 192 -1.87 -3.52 16.28
CA PRO A 192 -0.86 -2.55 15.89
C PRO A 192 -0.86 -2.24 14.38
N ALA A 193 -1.19 -3.20 13.52
CA ALA A 193 -1.24 -3.00 12.07
C ALA A 193 -2.45 -2.14 11.66
N PHE A 194 -3.59 -2.32 12.32
CA PHE A 194 -4.76 -1.46 12.13
C PHE A 194 -4.46 -0.01 12.55
N ARG A 195 -3.82 0.18 13.71
CA ARG A 195 -3.38 1.51 14.16
C ARG A 195 -2.43 2.19 13.17
N ARG A 196 -1.49 1.45 12.57
CA ARG A 196 -0.58 1.98 11.55
C ARG A 196 -1.31 2.38 10.27
N THR A 197 -2.29 1.57 9.86
CA THR A 197 -3.14 1.85 8.69
C THR A 197 -3.99 3.10 8.94
N TYR A 198 -4.62 3.20 10.10
CA TYR A 198 -5.33 4.41 10.52
C TYR A 198 -4.40 5.63 10.52
N GLY A 199 -3.24 5.51 11.18
CA GLY A 199 -2.26 6.58 11.28
C GLY A 199 -1.83 7.09 9.91
N PHE A 200 -1.60 6.19 8.94
CA PHE A 200 -1.28 6.57 7.56
C PHE A 200 -2.33 7.49 6.96
N PHE A 201 -3.62 7.13 7.01
CA PHE A 201 -4.68 7.96 6.42
C PHE A 201 -4.97 9.24 7.24
N ASP A 202 -4.82 9.22 8.56
CA ASP A 202 -4.91 10.43 9.41
C ASP A 202 -3.78 11.42 9.09
N ALA A 203 -2.55 10.92 8.97
CA ALA A 203 -1.39 11.73 8.58
C ALA A 203 -1.51 12.26 7.15
N ALA A 204 -2.01 11.46 6.21
CA ALA A 204 -2.24 11.89 4.83
C ALA A 204 -3.31 13.00 4.74
N GLU A 205 -4.43 12.88 5.47
CA GLU A 205 -5.47 13.91 5.48
C GLU A 205 -4.92 15.23 6.02
N ARG A 206 -4.04 15.17 7.03
CA ARG A 206 -3.38 16.33 7.62
C ARG A 206 -2.38 16.99 6.70
N LEU A 207 -1.55 16.19 6.04
CA LEU A 207 -0.59 16.67 5.07
C LEU A 207 -1.31 17.44 3.95
N GLY A 208 -2.44 16.92 3.45
CA GLY A 208 -3.28 17.64 2.48
C GLY A 208 -3.83 18.97 3.00
N ARG A 209 -4.23 19.05 4.27
CA ARG A 209 -4.73 20.31 4.86
C ARG A 209 -3.65 21.35 5.15
N GLY A 210 -2.44 20.91 5.53
CA GLY A 210 -1.33 21.78 5.90
C GLY A 210 -0.47 22.22 4.72
N ALA A 211 -0.41 21.43 3.64
CA ALA A 211 0.42 21.73 2.46
C ALA A 211 -0.37 22.33 1.27
N LEU A 212 -1.71 22.16 1.23
CA LEU A 212 -2.56 22.61 0.11
C LEU A 212 -3.70 23.57 0.52
N GLY A 213 -3.79 23.98 1.79
CA GLY A 213 -4.75 24.98 2.26
C GLY A 213 -4.17 26.40 2.23
N PRO A 214 -4.95 27.44 1.87
CA PRO A 214 -4.45 28.81 1.91
C PRO A 214 -4.20 29.24 3.36
N HIS A 215 -3.04 29.86 3.59
CA HIS A 215 -2.74 30.61 4.81
C HIS A 215 -3.75 31.76 5.00
#